data_AF-A0A925WJU6-F1
#
_entry.id   AF-A0A925WJU6-F1
#
_cell.length_a   1.000
_cell.length_b   1.000
_cell.length_c   1.000
_cell.angle_alpha   90.00
_cell.angle_beta   90.00
_cell.angle_gamma   90.00
#
_symmetry.space_group_name_H-M   'P 1'
#
loop_
_entity.id
_entity.type
_entity.pdbx_description
1 polymer ?
#
loop_
_entity_poly.entity_id
_entity_poly.type
_entity_poly.pdbx_seq_one_letter_code
_entity_poly.pdbx_strand_id
1 'polypeptide(L)' 'MIRSLAVRLQISPTGEVSLPHLLDVPPGEYHAVLVIETAAPAPPQRLPLLLPVIDVGAWNPDLSLSRADFYDDES' A
#
# COMPACT_ATOMS: atom_id res chain seq x y z
N MET A 1 20.07 -22.51 13.68
CA MET A 1 18.83 -22.29 12.88
C MET A 1 18.07 -21.18 13.57
N ILE A 2 18.07 -19.96 13.02
CA ILE A 2 17.41 -18.81 13.64
C ILE A 2 15.91 -18.94 13.35
N ARG A 3 15.08 -19.07 14.38
CA ARG A 3 13.62 -19.05 14.24
C ARG A 3 13.16 -17.61 14.43
N SER A 4 12.71 -16.96 13.37
CA SER A 4 12.10 -15.63 13.43
C SER A 4 10.64 -15.76 13.88
N LEU A 5 10.29 -15.11 14.99
CA LEU A 5 8.93 -15.02 15.48
C LEU A 5 8.30 -13.71 14.96
N ALA A 6 7.28 -13.82 14.11
CA ALA A 6 6.53 -12.67 13.62
C ALA A 6 5.21 -12.54 14.39
N VAL A 7 5.02 -11.44 15.10
CA VAL A 7 3.82 -11.16 15.90
C VAL A 7 3.22 -9.85 15.42
N ARG A 8 1.92 -9.86 15.11
CA ARG A 8 1.17 -8.63 14.82
C ARG A 8 0.61 -8.07 16.12
N LEU A 9 0.92 -6.81 16.40
CA LEU A 9 0.45 -6.09 17.57
C LEU A 9 -0.56 -5.04 17.13
N GLN A 10 -1.65 -4.90 17.90
CA GLN A 10 -2.58 -3.80 17.73
C GLN A 10 -2.25 -2.73 18.76
N ILE A 11 -2.08 -1.50 18.27
CA ILE A 11 -1.88 -0.30 19.09
C ILE A 11 -3.26 0.33 19.27
N SER A 12 -3.68 0.53 20.52
CA SER A 12 -4.94 1.21 20.82
C SER A 12 -4.88 2.69 20.42
N PRO A 13 -6.02 3.37 20.26
CA PRO A 13 -6.05 4.81 19.99
C PRO A 13 -5.41 5.68 21.10
N THR A 14 -5.21 5.11 22.30
CA THR A 14 -4.55 5.77 23.44
C THR A 14 -3.05 5.47 23.52
N GLY A 15 -2.50 4.68 22.58
CA GLY A 15 -1.08 4.34 22.52
C GLY A 15 -0.68 3.11 23.35
N GLU A 16 -1.66 2.36 23.87
CA GLU A 16 -1.37 1.10 24.58
C GLU A 16 -1.17 -0.05 23.59
N VAL A 17 -0.17 -0.90 23.84
CA VAL A 17 0.14 -2.05 23.00
C VAL A 17 -0.34 -3.32 23.70
N SER A 18 -1.30 -4.01 23.10
CA SER A 18 -1.74 -5.32 23.59
C SER A 18 -0.95 -6.42 22.89
N LEU A 19 -0.13 -7.13 23.67
CA LEU A 19 0.55 -8.35 23.22
C LEU A 19 -0.42 -9.53 23.34
N PRO A 20 -0.72 -10.26 22.24
CA PRO A 20 -1.46 -11.50 22.36
C PRO A 20 -0.65 -12.49 23.21
N HIS A 21 -1.33 -13.29 24.04
CA HIS A 21 -0.69 -14.30 24.86
C HIS A 21 -0.15 -15.42 23.94
N LEU A 22 1.16 -15.45 23.74
CA LEU A 22 1.85 -16.40 22.87
C LEU A 22 2.13 -17.69 23.65
N LEU A 23 1.14 -18.59 23.69
CA LEU A 23 1.22 -19.85 24.47
C LEU A 23 2.29 -20.84 23.99
N ASP A 24 2.73 -20.73 22.73
CA ASP A 24 3.57 -21.77 22.07
C ASP A 24 5.01 -21.32 21.77
N VAL A 25 5.49 -20.25 22.40
CA VAL A 25 6.86 -19.75 22.16
C VAL A 25 7.81 -20.29 23.25
N PRO A 26 8.79 -21.14 22.90
CA PRO A 26 9.75 -21.64 23.88
C PRO A 26 10.61 -20.50 24.44
N PRO A 27 11.09 -20.59 25.69
CA PRO A 27 11.98 -19.58 26.25
C PRO A 27 13.28 -19.47 25.43
N GLY A 28 13.71 -18.24 25.14
CA GLY A 28 14.90 -17.97 24.34
C GLY A 28 15.06 -16.49 23.99
N GLU A 29 16.19 -16.14 23.37
CA GLU A 29 16.42 -14.80 22.84
C GLU A 29 15.80 -14.65 21.45
N TYR A 30 15.03 -13.58 21.26
CA TYR A 30 14.34 -13.28 20.01
C TYR A 30 14.63 -11.85 19.57
N HIS A 31 14.79 -11.67 18.25
CA HIS A 31 14.84 -10.34 17.65
C HIS A 31 13.41 -9.89 17.33
N ALA A 32 12.99 -8.78 17.93
CA ALA A 32 11.68 -8.19 17.66
C ALA A 32 11.78 -7.16 16.52
N VAL A 33 10.87 -7.24 15.55
CA VAL A 33 10.74 -6.26 14.46
C VAL A 33 9.35 -5.64 14.55
N LEU A 34 9.28 -4.34 14.81
CA LEU A 34 8.03 -3.58 14.79
C LEU A 34 7.80 -3.04 13.38
N VAL A 35 6.69 -3.44 12.76
CA VAL A 35 6.25 -2.90 11.46
C VAL A 35 5.04 -2.02 11.71
N ILE A 36 5.19 -0.71 11.52
CA ILE A 36 4.08 0.25 11.61
C ILE A 36 3.55 0.46 10.20
N GLU A 37 2.42 -0.17 9.89
CA GLU A 37 1.67 0.12 8.68
C GLU A 37 0.80 1.35 8.93
N THR A 38 1.25 2.53 8.50
CA THR A 38 0.38 3.71 8.46
C THR A 38 -0.63 3.50 7.33
N ALA A 39 -1.89 3.25 7.67
CA ALA A 39 -2.97 3.36 6.70
C ALA A 39 -2.89 4.76 6.08
N ALA A 40 -2.76 4.83 4.75
CA ALA A 40 -2.78 6.11 4.06
C ALA A 40 -4.06 6.85 4.48
N PRO A 41 -3.99 8.14 4.85
CA PRO A 41 -5.18 8.90 5.16
C PRO A 41 -6.13 8.77 3.99
N ALA A 42 -7.41 8.47 4.29
CA ALA A 42 -8.43 8.35 3.26
C ALA A 42 -8.34 9.59 2.34
N PRO A 43 -8.28 9.41 1.01
CA PRO A 43 -8.22 10.55 0.12
C PRO A 43 -9.41 11.45 0.43
N PRO A 44 -9.21 12.77 0.56
CA PRO A 44 -10.31 13.69 0.84
C PRO A 44 -11.40 13.49 -0.22
N GLN A 45 -12.67 13.47 0.19
CA GLN A 45 -13.78 13.46 -0.75
C GLN A 45 -13.68 14.70 -1.63
N ARG A 46 -13.19 14.54 -2.86
CA ARG A 46 -13.19 15.59 -3.86
C ARG A 46 -14.55 15.56 -4.54
N LEU A 47 -15.34 16.61 -4.38
CA LEU A 47 -16.48 16.83 -5.25
C LEU A 47 -15.97 17.00 -6.68
N PRO A 48 -16.54 16.31 -7.68
CA PRO A 48 -16.18 16.53 -9.06
C PRO A 48 -16.48 17.99 -9.42
N LEU A 49 -15.49 18.67 -10.02
CA LEU A 49 -15.70 20.01 -10.55
C LEU A 49 -16.70 19.93 -11.71
N LEU A 50 -17.70 20.82 -11.71
CA LEU A 50 -18.60 21.00 -12.86
C LEU A 50 -17.86 21.77 -13.95
N LEU A 51 -17.03 21.05 -14.71
CA LEU A 51 -16.32 21.59 -15.87
C LEU A 51 -17.18 21.40 -17.13
N PRO A 52 -17.14 22.34 -18.08
CA PRO A 52 -17.78 22.14 -19.38
C PRO A 52 -17.21 20.89 -20.05
N VAL A 53 -18.09 19.96 -20.44
CA VAL A 53 -17.70 18.76 -21.16
C VAL A 53 -17.50 19.12 -22.63
N ILE A 54 -16.28 18.88 -23.13
CA ILE A 54 -15.98 18.96 -24.56
C ILE A 54 -15.99 17.54 -25.09
N ASP A 55 -16.86 17.26 -26.07
CA ASP A 55 -16.86 15.98 -26.78
C ASP A 55 -15.71 15.97 -27.80
N VAL A 56 -14.75 15.08 -27.59
CA VAL A 56 -13.60 14.86 -28.47
C VAL A 56 -13.73 13.57 -29.28
N GLY A 57 -14.90 12.95 -29.27
CA GLY A 57 -15.16 11.66 -29.91
C GLY A 57 -14.61 10.48 -29.14
N ALA A 58 -14.85 9.27 -29.66
CA ALA A 58 -14.34 8.05 -29.07
C ALA A 58 -12.81 7.97 -29.21
N TRP A 59 -12.16 7.43 -28.18
CA TRP A 59 -10.74 7.08 -28.28
C TRP A 59 -10.52 6.08 -29.42
N ASN A 60 -9.45 6.27 -30.20
CA ASN A 60 -9.07 5.29 -31.21
C ASN A 60 -8.70 3.98 -30.50
N PRO A 61 -9.36 2.84 -30.82
CA PRO A 61 -9.09 1.56 -30.16
C PRO A 61 -7.66 1.05 -30.40
N ASP A 62 -7.00 1.50 -31.46
CA ASP A 62 -5.63 1.13 -31.80
C ASP A 62 -4.59 2.12 -31.24
N LEU A 63 -5.02 3.12 -30.46
CA LEU A 63 -4.12 4.08 -29.83
C LEU A 63 -3.33 3.41 -28.71
N SER A 64 -2.04 3.19 -28.95
CA SER A 64 -1.11 2.90 -27.87
C SER A 64 -0.51 4.20 -27.33
N LEU A 65 -0.65 4.40 -26.02
CA LEU A 65 0.06 5.44 -25.28
C LEU A 65 1.29 4.89 -24.55
N SER A 66 1.73 3.68 -24.92
CA SER A 66 2.88 3.07 -24.30
C SER A 66 4.14 3.86 -24.66
N ARG A 67 5.03 4.04 -23.67
CA ARG A 67 6.26 4.80 -23.86
C ARG A 67 7.12 4.21 -24.99
N ALA A 68 7.14 2.88 -25.13
CA ALA A 68 7.94 2.20 -26.13
C ALA A 68 7.51 2.53 -27.57
N ASP A 69 6.25 2.89 -27.79
CA ASP A 69 5.74 3.24 -29.13
C ASP A 69 6.02 4.71 -29.51
N PHE A 70 6.50 5.53 -28.56
CA PHE A 70 6.86 6.93 -28.79
C PHE A 70 8.35 7.15 -29.02
N TYR A 71 9.18 6.18 -28.65
CA TYR A 71 10.62 6.26 -28.83
C TYR A 71 11.03 5.09 -29.71
N ASP A 72 11.31 5.36 -30.99
CA ASP A 72 12.06 4.45 -31.84
C ASP A 72 13.46 4.29 -31.23
N ASP A 73 13.65 3.26 -30.40
CA ASP A 73 14.99 2.75 -30.09
C ASP A 73 15.47 2.03 -31.37
N GLU A 74 15.86 2.83 -32.38
CA GLU A 74 16.70 2.39 -33.49
C GLU A 74 18.06 2.00 -32.90
N SER A 75 18.19 0.71 -32.60
CA SER A 75 19.43 0.06 -32.16
C SER A 75 20.45 -0.10 -33.28
#